data_AF-A0A3D2ARV3-F1
#
_entry.id   AF-A0A3D2ARV3-F1
#
_cell.length_a   1.000
_cell.length_b   1.000
_cell.length_c   1.000
_cell.angle_alpha   90.00
_cell.angle_beta   90.00
_cell.angle_gamma   90.00
#
_symmetry.space_group_name_H-M   'P 1'
#
loop_
_entity.id
_entity.type
_entity.pdbx_description
1 polymer ?
#
loop_
_entity_poly.entity_id
_entity_poly.type
_entity_poly.pdbx_seq_one_letter_code
_entity_poly.pdbx_strand_id
1 'polypeptide(L)'
;MNMISSSYSLSPDRQKGFTIVELLIVIVVIGILAAITIVAFNGIQNRSYKSAVQSDVASFKKKLELFKIDATDGLYPTTPPASIGLGFTKDAYQTGRNNVYYCTSLDRSEYALGVAVKPGNTGFMTTSSGAIQDLAYAPADASVCGLVGRPNGSQMGYSWSGTTGTWQPWTN
;
A
#
# COMPACT_ATOMS: atom_id res chain seq x y z
N MET A 1 41.07 72.38 25.77
CA MET A 1 41.01 71.04 25.17
C MET A 1 39.61 70.51 25.42
N ASN A 2 38.64 70.91 24.58
CA ASN A 2 37.24 70.47 24.69
C ASN A 2 36.90 69.69 23.43
N MET A 3 36.63 68.38 23.57
CA MET A 3 35.91 67.61 22.57
C MET A 3 34.68 66.99 23.22
N ILE A 4 33.58 67.68 22.97
CA ILE A 4 32.19 67.25 22.79
C ILE A 4 32.00 65.73 22.82
N SER A 5 31.35 65.22 23.89
CA SER A 5 30.77 63.88 23.91
C SER A 5 29.45 63.90 23.15
N SER A 6 29.36 63.15 22.05
CA SER A 6 28.13 62.92 21.30
C SER A 6 27.30 61.86 22.02
N SER A 7 26.16 62.26 22.58
CA SER A 7 25.19 61.38 23.22
C SER A 7 24.26 60.75 22.17
N TYR A 8 24.59 59.53 21.73
CA TYR A 8 23.66 58.70 20.95
C TYR A 8 22.53 58.22 21.87
N SER A 9 21.34 58.83 21.72
CA SER A 9 20.12 58.37 22.39
C SER A 9 19.60 57.12 21.67
N LEU A 10 19.84 55.94 22.24
CA LEU A 10 19.17 54.70 21.85
C LEU A 10 17.69 54.83 22.21
N SER A 11 16.84 55.07 21.20
CA SER A 11 15.39 54.91 21.37
C SER A 11 15.11 53.44 21.67
N PRO A 12 14.38 53.12 22.75
CA PRO A 12 14.00 51.74 23.03
C PRO A 12 13.00 51.31 21.97
N ASP A 13 13.36 50.29 21.21
CA ASP A 13 12.46 49.67 20.26
C ASP A 13 11.28 49.10 21.05
N ARG A 14 10.07 49.62 20.79
CA ARG A 14 8.87 49.19 21.51
C ARG A 14 8.55 47.78 21.06
N GLN A 15 9.03 46.79 21.81
CA GLN A 15 8.62 45.39 21.66
C GLN A 15 7.10 45.31 21.87
N LYS A 16 6.35 45.26 20.77
CA LYS A 16 4.91 44.97 20.79
C LYS A 16 4.76 43.50 21.17
N GLY A 17 4.31 43.22 22.39
CA GLY A 17 3.92 41.87 22.79
C GLY A 17 2.68 41.43 22.01
N PHE A 18 2.63 40.17 21.58
CA PHE A 18 1.41 39.57 21.05
C PHE A 18 0.32 39.58 22.13
N THR A 19 -0.91 39.90 21.74
CA THR A 19 -2.05 39.81 22.66
C THR A 19 -2.38 38.34 22.92
N ILE A 20 -2.85 38.04 24.14
CA ILE A 20 -3.32 36.68 24.48
C ILE A 20 -4.45 36.24 23.55
N VAL A 21 -5.27 37.19 23.10
CA VAL A 21 -6.38 36.94 22.17
C VAL A 21 -5.88 36.54 20.78
N GLU A 22 -4.83 37.19 20.27
CA GLU A 22 -4.19 36.80 19.00
C GLU A 22 -3.63 35.38 19.05
N LEU A 23 -3.01 34.99 20.17
CA LEU A 23 -2.50 33.63 20.30
C LEU A 23 -3.64 32.60 20.48
N LEU A 24 -4.70 32.98 21.18
CA LEU A 24 -5.88 32.13 21.39
C LEU A 24 -6.60 31.83 20.07
N ILE A 25 -6.86 32.83 19.23
CA ILE A 25 -7.54 32.58 17.96
C ILE A 25 -6.70 31.70 17.03
N VAL A 26 -5.36 31.85 17.03
CA VAL A 26 -4.46 31.02 16.23
C VAL A 26 -4.55 29.56 16.65
N ILE A 27 -4.49 29.25 17.96
CA ILE A 27 -4.56 27.86 18.42
C ILE A 27 -5.93 27.22 18.13
N VAL A 28 -7.00 28.01 18.15
CA VAL A 28 -8.34 27.54 17.79
C VAL A 28 -8.41 27.23 16.29
N VAL A 29 -7.90 28.11 15.44
CA VAL A 29 -7.90 27.92 13.98
C VAL A 29 -7.05 26.71 13.60
N ILE A 30 -5.83 26.55 14.12
CA ILE A 30 -5.01 25.36 13.84
C ILE A 30 -5.66 24.08 14.35
N GLY A 31 -6.39 24.13 15.48
CA GLY A 31 -7.12 22.99 16.02
C GLY A 31 -8.23 22.52 15.08
N ILE A 32 -9.02 23.44 14.53
CA ILE A 32 -10.08 23.14 13.55
C ILE A 32 -9.48 22.57 12.25
N LEU A 33 -8.42 23.20 11.73
CA LEU A 33 -7.76 22.76 10.51
C LEU A 33 -7.12 21.37 10.68
N ALA A 34 -6.48 21.10 11.81
CA ALA A 34 -5.89 19.80 12.10
C ALA A 34 -6.95 18.69 12.13
N ALA A 35 -8.10 18.93 12.78
CA ALA A 35 -9.19 17.95 12.86
C ALA A 35 -9.73 17.56 11.47
N ILE A 36 -9.98 18.54 10.60
CA ILE A 36 -10.44 18.29 9.22
C ILE A 36 -9.37 17.52 8.42
N THR A 37 -8.12 17.94 8.56
CA THR A 37 -6.98 17.34 7.83
C THR A 37 -6.81 15.87 8.18
N ILE A 38 -6.94 15.49 9.46
CA ILE A 38 -6.80 14.10 9.91
C ILE A 38 -7.84 13.17 9.25
N VAL A 39 -9.11 13.59 9.19
CA VAL A 39 -10.17 12.78 8.57
C VAL A 39 -9.93 12.64 7.06
N ALA A 40 -9.56 13.73 6.39
CA ALA A 40 -9.26 13.70 4.96
C ALA A 40 -8.04 12.82 4.63
N PHE A 41 -7.00 12.87 5.48
CA PHE A 41 -5.76 12.12 5.31
C PHE A 41 -6.01 10.60 5.29
N ASN A 42 -6.84 10.07 6.19
CA ASN A 42 -7.18 8.64 6.22
C ASN A 42 -7.80 8.14 4.90
N GLY A 43 -8.70 8.93 4.32
CA GLY A 43 -9.33 8.60 3.04
C GLY A 43 -8.34 8.62 1.86
N ILE A 44 -7.44 9.61 1.83
CA ILE A 44 -6.37 9.71 0.82
C ILE A 44 -5.41 8.53 0.94
N GLN A 45 -5.00 8.20 2.15
CA GLN A 45 -4.07 7.12 2.42
C GLN A 45 -4.63 5.76 1.97
N ASN A 46 -5.91 5.48 2.25
CA ASN A 46 -6.57 4.25 1.77
C ASN A 46 -6.56 4.16 0.23
N ARG A 47 -6.90 5.26 -0.47
CA ARG A 47 -6.85 5.28 -1.95
C ARG A 47 -5.43 5.08 -2.48
N SER A 48 -4.43 5.68 -1.82
CA SER A 48 -3.03 5.51 -2.18
C SER A 48 -2.58 4.04 -2.04
N TYR A 49 -3.01 3.35 -0.98
CA TYR A 49 -2.70 1.93 -0.80
C TYR A 49 -3.35 1.07 -1.87
N LYS A 50 -4.64 1.27 -2.18
CA LYS A 50 -5.31 0.54 -3.25
C LYS A 50 -4.62 0.75 -4.60
N SER A 51 -4.25 1.98 -4.93
CA SER A 51 -3.53 2.30 -6.17
C SER A 51 -2.14 1.64 -6.23
N ALA A 52 -1.41 1.60 -5.12
CA ALA A 52 -0.11 0.96 -5.05
C ALA A 52 -0.23 -0.56 -5.29
N VAL A 53 -1.15 -1.22 -4.58
CA VAL A 53 -1.38 -2.66 -4.75
C VAL A 53 -1.88 -3.00 -6.15
N GLN A 54 -2.78 -2.19 -6.72
CA GLN A 54 -3.25 -2.39 -8.08
C GLN A 54 -2.10 -2.31 -9.11
N SER A 55 -1.18 -1.36 -8.94
CA SER A 55 0.02 -1.24 -9.77
C SER A 55 0.93 -2.46 -9.63
N ASP A 56 1.12 -2.95 -8.40
CA ASP A 56 1.92 -4.15 -8.14
C ASP A 56 1.30 -5.36 -8.84
N VAL A 57 -0.02 -5.57 -8.69
CA VAL A 57 -0.76 -6.65 -9.35
C VAL A 57 -0.62 -6.58 -10.87
N ALA A 58 -0.72 -5.39 -11.47
CA ALA A 58 -0.52 -5.20 -12.91
C ALA A 58 0.90 -5.58 -13.36
N SER A 59 1.91 -5.18 -12.59
CA SER A 59 3.31 -5.53 -12.84
C SER A 59 3.54 -7.04 -12.76
N PHE A 60 2.99 -7.69 -11.73
CA PHE A 60 3.10 -9.14 -11.55
C PHE A 60 2.39 -9.93 -12.64
N LYS A 61 1.19 -9.50 -13.03
CA LYS A 61 0.47 -10.05 -14.19
C LYS A 61 1.36 -10.01 -15.45
N LYS A 62 1.94 -8.85 -15.76
CA LYS A 62 2.84 -8.70 -16.91
C LYS A 62 4.05 -9.66 -16.82
N LYS A 63 4.65 -9.80 -15.65
CA LYS A 63 5.79 -10.72 -15.44
C LYS A 63 5.39 -12.18 -15.58
N LEU A 64 4.18 -12.58 -15.14
CA LEU A 64 3.68 -13.94 -15.35
C LEU A 64 3.46 -14.24 -16.83
N GLU A 65 2.94 -13.28 -17.59
CA GLU A 65 2.82 -13.43 -19.05
C GLU A 65 4.19 -13.59 -19.72
N LEU A 66 5.17 -12.76 -19.33
CA LEU A 66 6.54 -12.90 -19.83
C LEU A 66 7.15 -14.25 -19.47
N PHE A 67 6.95 -14.72 -18.24
CA PHE A 67 7.44 -16.03 -17.82
C PHE A 67 6.82 -17.14 -18.66
N LYS A 68 5.51 -17.10 -18.93
CA LYS A 68 4.84 -18.08 -19.77
C LYS A 68 5.41 -18.11 -21.20
N ILE A 69 5.77 -16.96 -21.76
CA ILE A 69 6.38 -16.84 -23.09
C ILE A 69 7.80 -17.43 -23.09
N ASP A 70 8.58 -17.18 -22.04
CA ASP A 70 9.98 -17.67 -21.93
C ASP A 70 10.06 -19.15 -21.51
N ALA A 71 8.99 -19.70 -20.92
CA ALA A 71 8.92 -21.08 -20.48
C ALA A 71 8.87 -22.05 -21.67
N THR A 72 9.67 -23.11 -21.60
CA THR A 72 9.74 -24.15 -22.65
C THR A 72 8.43 -24.90 -22.87
N ASP A 73 7.59 -24.99 -21.84
CA ASP A 73 6.26 -25.62 -21.90
C ASP A 73 5.15 -24.63 -22.29
N GLY A 74 5.42 -23.32 -22.32
CA GLY A 74 4.41 -22.30 -22.59
C GLY A 74 3.35 -22.16 -21.50
N LEU A 75 3.65 -22.57 -20.26
CA LEU A 75 2.69 -22.64 -19.15
C LEU A 75 3.06 -21.70 -18.01
N TYR A 76 2.05 -21.30 -17.22
CA TYR A 76 2.32 -20.54 -15.99
C TYR A 76 3.03 -21.41 -14.95
N PRO A 77 3.87 -20.82 -14.07
CA PRO A 77 4.58 -21.59 -13.05
C PRO A 77 3.62 -22.12 -11.99
N THR A 78 3.83 -23.34 -11.49
CA THR A 78 3.04 -23.84 -10.34
C THR A 78 3.29 -23.04 -9.08
N THR A 79 4.53 -22.59 -8.89
CA THR A 79 4.95 -21.70 -7.81
C THR A 79 5.67 -20.51 -8.43
N PRO A 80 5.15 -19.27 -8.25
CA PRO A 80 5.81 -18.10 -8.79
C PRO A 80 7.24 -17.99 -8.22
N PRO A 81 8.29 -17.89 -9.05
CA PRO A 81 9.65 -17.71 -8.55
C PRO A 81 9.79 -16.34 -7.88
N ALA A 82 10.74 -16.23 -6.95
CA ALA A 82 11.04 -14.99 -6.24
C ALA A 82 11.33 -13.80 -7.18
N SER A 83 11.89 -14.08 -8.37
CA SER A 83 12.17 -13.09 -9.42
C SER A 83 10.93 -12.43 -10.02
N ILE A 84 9.79 -13.13 -10.06
CA ILE A 84 8.52 -12.56 -10.52
C ILE A 84 7.92 -11.61 -9.46
N GLY A 85 8.37 -11.72 -8.20
CA GLY A 85 7.86 -11.03 -7.01
C GLY A 85 7.19 -9.66 -7.23
N LEU A 86 6.05 -9.48 -6.56
CA LEU A 86 5.35 -8.18 -6.56
C LEU A 86 6.26 -7.13 -5.90
N GLY A 87 6.18 -5.90 -6.40
CA GLY A 87 6.89 -4.75 -5.84
C GLY A 87 6.20 -4.25 -4.57
N PHE A 88 6.06 -5.09 -3.56
CA PHE A 88 5.17 -4.83 -2.45
C PHE A 88 5.49 -3.53 -1.69
N THR A 89 4.62 -2.53 -1.80
CA THR A 89 4.60 -1.39 -0.87
C THR A 89 4.15 -1.92 0.49
N LYS A 90 5.10 -2.27 1.38
CA LYS A 90 4.88 -3.02 2.63
C LYS A 90 3.69 -2.54 3.47
N ASP A 91 3.47 -1.23 3.53
CA ASP A 91 2.41 -0.63 4.35
C ASP A 91 1.00 -0.73 3.73
N ALA A 92 0.90 -1.03 2.42
CA ALA A 92 -0.36 -1.12 1.68
C ALA A 92 -1.02 -2.50 1.76
N TYR A 93 -0.29 -3.53 2.19
CA TYR A 93 -0.81 -4.90 2.23
C TYR A 93 -1.32 -5.26 3.61
N GLN A 94 -2.31 -6.15 3.64
CA GLN A 94 -2.80 -6.68 4.90
C GLN A 94 -1.72 -7.55 5.59
N THR A 95 -1.62 -7.45 6.91
CA THR A 95 -0.72 -8.27 7.74
C THR A 95 -1.53 -9.24 8.62
N GLY A 96 -0.86 -10.26 9.18
CA GLY A 96 -1.48 -11.23 10.09
C GLY A 96 -2.14 -12.44 9.42
N ARG A 97 -2.08 -12.55 8.09
CA ARG A 97 -2.46 -13.72 7.28
C ARG A 97 -1.81 -13.65 5.91
N ASN A 98 -1.96 -14.70 5.10
CA ASN A 98 -1.62 -14.64 3.68
C ASN A 98 -2.36 -13.49 3.00
N ASN A 99 -1.61 -12.63 2.33
CA ASN A 99 -2.14 -11.42 1.69
C ASN A 99 -2.04 -11.48 0.17
N VAL A 100 -1.41 -12.53 -0.37
CA VAL A 100 -1.47 -12.91 -1.77
C VAL A 100 -1.77 -14.39 -1.87
N TYR A 101 -2.66 -14.74 -2.78
CA TYR A 101 -3.03 -16.10 -3.15
C TYR A 101 -2.84 -16.26 -4.66
N TYR A 102 -2.17 -17.33 -5.06
CA TYR A 102 -1.92 -17.66 -6.46
C TYR A 102 -2.34 -19.10 -6.73
N CYS A 103 -3.17 -19.31 -7.75
CA CYS A 103 -3.59 -20.63 -8.19
C CYS A 103 -3.47 -20.74 -9.70
N THR A 104 -3.13 -21.92 -10.21
CA THR A 104 -3.16 -22.24 -11.65
C THR A 104 -4.30 -23.20 -11.97
N SER A 105 -4.71 -23.29 -13.23
CA SER A 105 -5.53 -24.42 -13.70
C SER A 105 -4.72 -25.73 -13.69
N LEU A 106 -5.39 -26.89 -13.80
CA LEU A 106 -4.75 -28.22 -13.83
C LEU A 106 -3.67 -28.36 -14.90
N ASP A 107 -3.95 -27.83 -16.08
CA ASP A 107 -3.06 -27.76 -17.23
C ASP A 107 -2.11 -26.55 -17.20
N ARG A 108 -2.20 -25.69 -16.18
CA ARG A 108 -1.40 -24.45 -16.01
C ARG A 108 -1.53 -23.44 -17.17
N SER A 109 -2.58 -23.57 -17.99
CA SER A 109 -2.87 -22.67 -19.09
C SER A 109 -3.45 -21.34 -18.61
N GLU A 110 -4.04 -21.32 -17.42
CA GLU A 110 -4.64 -20.17 -16.75
C GLU A 110 -4.12 -20.02 -15.31
N TYR A 111 -4.23 -18.81 -14.77
CA TYR A 111 -3.98 -18.53 -13.35
C TYR A 111 -5.04 -17.59 -12.78
N ALA A 112 -5.17 -17.63 -11.45
CA ALA A 112 -5.88 -16.66 -10.64
C ALA A 112 -4.95 -16.11 -9.56
N LEU A 113 -5.09 -14.81 -9.29
CA LEU A 113 -4.36 -14.09 -8.26
C LEU A 113 -5.36 -13.31 -7.42
N GLY A 114 -5.26 -13.44 -6.10
CA GLY A 114 -5.98 -12.60 -5.14
C GLY A 114 -5.02 -11.90 -4.21
N VAL A 115 -5.28 -10.63 -3.92
CA VAL A 115 -4.44 -9.81 -3.05
C VAL A 115 -5.28 -9.05 -2.03
N ALA A 116 -4.86 -9.03 -0.77
CA ALA A 116 -5.52 -8.33 0.33
C ALA A 116 -4.80 -7.01 0.66
N VAL A 117 -5.57 -5.92 0.73
CA VAL A 117 -5.10 -4.54 0.89
C VAL A 117 -5.45 -4.03 2.30
N LYS A 118 -4.55 -3.24 2.88
CA LYS A 118 -4.78 -2.46 4.10
C LYS A 118 -5.27 -1.05 3.71
N PRO A 119 -6.15 -0.41 4.51
CA PRO A 119 -6.98 -0.91 5.61
C PRO A 119 -8.35 -1.42 5.13
N GLY A 120 -9.07 -2.11 6.02
CA GLY A 120 -10.51 -2.36 5.84
C GLY A 120 -10.89 -3.69 5.19
N ASN A 121 -10.00 -4.70 5.22
CA ASN A 121 -10.30 -6.04 4.72
C ASN A 121 -10.81 -5.98 3.26
N THR A 122 -10.16 -5.23 2.38
CA THR A 122 -10.50 -5.14 0.94
C THR A 122 -9.44 -5.83 0.11
N GLY A 123 -9.61 -5.94 -1.21
CA GLY A 123 -8.63 -6.62 -2.04
C GLY A 123 -8.82 -6.45 -3.53
N PHE A 124 -8.01 -7.20 -4.27
CA PHE A 124 -8.11 -7.32 -5.71
C PHE A 124 -8.07 -8.79 -6.12
N MET A 125 -8.77 -9.12 -7.21
CA MET A 125 -8.63 -10.41 -7.89
C MET A 125 -8.42 -10.20 -9.38
N THR A 126 -7.67 -11.11 -10.01
CA THR A 126 -7.49 -11.14 -11.46
C THR A 126 -7.22 -12.55 -11.92
N THR A 127 -7.56 -12.86 -13.16
CA THR A 127 -7.12 -14.06 -13.87
C THR A 127 -6.07 -13.72 -14.91
N SER A 128 -5.54 -14.73 -15.61
CA SER A 128 -4.64 -14.58 -16.76
C SER A 128 -5.18 -13.65 -17.84
N SER A 129 -6.45 -13.79 -18.23
CA SER A 129 -7.09 -12.96 -19.26
C SER A 129 -7.95 -11.81 -18.68
N GLY A 130 -8.35 -11.89 -17.42
CA GLY A 130 -9.28 -10.94 -16.80
C GLY A 130 -8.66 -9.58 -16.44
N ALA A 131 -9.53 -8.57 -16.31
CA ALA A 131 -9.16 -7.29 -15.71
C ALA A 131 -8.96 -7.44 -14.19
N ILE A 132 -8.21 -6.52 -13.59
CA ILE A 132 -8.07 -6.44 -12.13
C ILE A 132 -9.40 -5.95 -11.54
N GLN A 133 -10.04 -6.79 -10.74
CA GLN A 133 -11.31 -6.51 -10.07
C GLN A 133 -11.06 -6.01 -8.65
N ASP A 134 -11.65 -4.86 -8.31
CA ASP A 134 -11.67 -4.33 -6.95
C ASP A 134 -12.72 -5.06 -6.10
N LEU A 135 -12.34 -5.50 -4.91
CA LEU A 135 -13.18 -6.26 -4.00
C LEU A 135 -13.50 -5.47 -2.74
N ALA A 136 -14.77 -5.48 -2.38
CA ALA A 136 -15.25 -4.99 -1.10
C ALA A 136 -14.69 -5.78 0.09
N TYR A 137 -14.25 -7.02 -0.14
CA TYR A 137 -13.67 -7.91 0.86
C TYR A 137 -12.35 -8.50 0.38
N ALA A 138 -11.40 -8.69 1.30
CA ALA A 138 -10.14 -9.35 1.01
C ALA A 138 -10.41 -10.79 0.54
N PRO A 139 -9.77 -11.22 -0.57
CA PRO A 139 -10.05 -12.53 -1.13
C PRO A 139 -9.60 -13.64 -0.18
N ALA A 140 -10.33 -14.75 -0.18
CA ALA A 140 -9.93 -16.00 0.43
C ALA A 140 -9.39 -16.95 -0.64
N ASP A 141 -8.70 -18.00 -0.20
CA ASP A 141 -8.13 -19.01 -1.11
C ASP A 141 -9.21 -19.65 -2.02
N ALA A 142 -10.36 -20.03 -1.46
CA ALA A 142 -11.46 -20.65 -2.18
C ALA A 142 -11.99 -19.75 -3.30
N SER A 143 -12.12 -18.45 -3.02
CA SER A 143 -12.57 -17.48 -4.03
C SER A 143 -11.56 -17.27 -5.15
N VAL A 144 -10.27 -17.43 -4.88
CA VAL A 144 -9.21 -17.24 -5.89
C VAL A 144 -9.02 -18.52 -6.71
N CYS A 145 -8.79 -19.65 -6.04
CA CYS A 145 -8.61 -20.95 -6.69
C CYS A 145 -9.87 -21.41 -7.44
N GLY A 146 -11.06 -21.04 -6.97
CA GLY A 146 -12.32 -21.32 -7.66
C GLY A 146 -12.38 -20.70 -9.06
N LEU A 147 -11.70 -19.58 -9.33
CA LEU A 147 -11.66 -18.94 -10.65
C LEU A 147 -10.94 -19.77 -11.71
N VAL A 148 -10.11 -20.74 -11.29
CA VAL A 148 -9.38 -21.67 -12.17
C VAL A 148 -9.76 -23.13 -11.91
N GLY A 149 -10.92 -23.37 -11.27
CA GLY A 149 -11.44 -24.71 -11.02
C GLY A 149 -10.64 -25.55 -10.02
N ARG A 150 -9.89 -24.92 -9.10
CA ARG A 150 -9.10 -25.61 -8.07
C ARG A 150 -9.86 -25.68 -6.73
N PRO A 151 -9.74 -26.79 -5.98
CA PRO A 151 -10.30 -26.87 -4.63
C PRO A 151 -9.57 -25.94 -3.66
N ASN A 152 -10.22 -25.64 -2.54
CA ASN A 152 -9.61 -24.94 -1.38
C ASN A 152 -8.30 -25.63 -0.96
N GLY A 153 -7.28 -24.85 -0.59
CA GLY A 153 -5.97 -25.37 -0.18
C GLY A 153 -5.01 -25.70 -1.34
N SER A 154 -5.34 -25.32 -2.58
CA SER A 154 -4.45 -25.53 -3.74
C SER A 154 -3.59 -24.31 -4.10
N GLN A 155 -3.67 -23.26 -3.30
CA GLN A 155 -3.05 -21.96 -3.54
C GLN A 155 -1.60 -21.93 -3.08
N MET A 156 -0.75 -21.23 -3.83
CA MET A 156 0.49 -20.71 -3.28
C MET A 156 0.19 -19.39 -2.58
N GLY A 157 0.50 -19.30 -1.29
CA GLY A 157 0.41 -18.08 -0.49
C GLY A 157 1.73 -17.33 -0.46
N TYR A 158 1.66 -16.00 -0.43
CA TYR A 158 2.79 -15.13 -0.14
C TYR A 158 2.36 -14.08 0.89
N SER A 159 3.22 -13.76 1.86
CA SER A 159 2.82 -12.94 3.01
C SER A 159 3.96 -12.26 3.73
N TRP A 160 3.64 -11.18 4.43
CA TRP A 160 4.57 -10.50 5.33
C TRP A 160 4.46 -11.10 6.74
N SER A 161 5.57 -11.58 7.28
CA SER A 161 5.65 -12.02 8.67
C SER A 161 5.99 -10.85 9.58
N GLY A 162 5.04 -10.47 10.44
CA GLY A 162 5.26 -9.46 11.48
C GLY A 162 6.29 -9.89 12.52
N THR A 163 6.49 -11.19 12.71
CA THR A 163 7.43 -11.76 13.68
C THR A 163 8.88 -11.70 13.19
N THR A 164 9.11 -12.00 11.91
CA THR A 164 10.46 -12.00 11.34
C THR A 164 10.82 -10.70 10.62
N GLY A 165 9.85 -9.81 10.39
CA GLY A 165 10.07 -8.58 9.65
C GLY A 165 10.50 -8.83 8.20
N THR A 166 10.08 -9.96 7.62
CA THR A 166 10.45 -10.39 6.27
C THR A 166 9.25 -10.95 5.52
N TRP A 167 9.29 -10.81 4.19
CA TRP A 167 8.37 -11.53 3.32
C TRP A 167 8.70 -13.01 3.34
N GLN A 168 7.68 -13.83 3.55
CA GLN A 168 7.77 -15.27 3.45
C GLN A 168 7.73 -15.68 1.97
N PRO A 169 8.45 -16.74 1.58
CA PRO A 169 8.41 -17.24 0.20
C PRO A 169 7.03 -17.78 -0.15
N TRP A 170 6.83 -18.13 -1.43
CA TRP A 170 5.63 -18.80 -1.87
C TRP A 170 5.52 -20.20 -1.24
N THR A 171 4.49 -20.43 -0.45
CA THR A 171 4.24 -21.71 0.24
C THR A 171 2.77 -22.10 0.09
N ASN A 172 2.50 -23.41 0.00
CA ASN A 172 1.13 -23.93 0.02
C ASN A 172 0.53 -23.83 1.42
#